data_AF-A0A6M1Z102-F1
#
_entry.id   AF-A0A6M1Z102-F1
#
_cell.length_a   1.000
_cell.length_b   1.000
_cell.length_c   1.000
_cell.angle_alpha   90.00
_cell.angle_beta   90.00
_cell.angle_gamma   90.00
#
_symmetry.space_group_name_H-M   'P 1'
#
loop_
_entity.id
_entity.type
_entity.pdbx_description
1 polymer ?
#
loop_
_entity_poly.entity_id
_entity_poly.type
_entity_poly.pdbx_seq_one_letter_code
_entity_poly.pdbx_strand_id
1 'polypeptide(L)'
;MIHLPATLESDLDWSRADEEGPFFLDFGWDTTPLHPFNEGHFNAYRLAVEEWNKWKKEGTVFLGRVNGDFSKQFNPSQELEERYREFLLDENLAPTSMNYTLFCANIFSEYLQRLASFCSDEAIPSLIVFLEGLSAENVLFFCKRRFEHIHLHFTHYSLPLFQKESIGVSLSCDNTFDPSIYNALFSSLKELGLSFKCVPEELLNEHWDGIDHLIVDPGTLSETGRRMLYGFEAAGGEIVSTGERLGFSKELLLEEFLKKKKPV
;
A
#
# COMPACT_ATOMS: atom_id res chain seq x y z
N MET A 1 17.66 -9.39 12.28
CA MET A 1 16.43 -8.76 12.81
C MET A 1 16.25 -9.33 14.20
N ILE A 2 16.09 -8.44 15.18
CA ILE A 2 16.06 -8.78 16.60
C ILE A 2 14.59 -8.82 17.01
N HIS A 3 14.11 -9.98 17.46
CA HIS A 3 12.72 -10.18 17.83
C HIS A 3 12.51 -9.83 19.29
N LEU A 4 11.62 -8.87 19.55
CA LEU A 4 11.25 -8.41 20.87
C LEU A 4 9.80 -8.82 21.15
N PRO A 5 9.54 -9.74 22.10
CA PRO A 5 8.18 -10.15 22.42
C PRO A 5 7.41 -8.97 23.02
N ALA A 6 6.28 -8.64 22.39
CA ALA A 6 5.42 -7.51 22.72
C ALA A 6 3.93 -7.91 22.78
N THR A 7 3.65 -9.18 23.05
CA THR A 7 2.27 -9.67 23.24
C THR A 7 1.63 -9.04 24.49
N LEU A 8 0.32 -9.23 24.65
CA LEU A 8 -0.43 -8.68 25.79
C LEU A 8 0.05 -9.23 27.16
N GLU A 9 0.69 -10.39 27.16
CA GLU A 9 1.24 -11.06 28.35
C GLU A 9 2.74 -10.77 28.56
N SER A 10 3.38 -10.06 27.64
CA SER A 10 4.81 -9.75 27.72
C SER A 10 5.11 -8.83 28.91
N ASP A 11 6.20 -9.10 29.63
CA ASP A 11 6.72 -8.24 30.69
C ASP A 11 7.60 -7.09 30.16
N LEU A 12 7.86 -7.09 28.84
CA LEU A 12 8.68 -6.12 28.13
C LEU A 12 10.12 -6.00 28.68
N ASP A 13 10.63 -7.01 29.39
CA ASP A 13 12.01 -7.02 29.87
C ASP A 13 12.98 -7.35 28.73
N TRP A 14 13.41 -6.31 28.01
CA TRP A 14 14.37 -6.42 26.92
C TRP A 14 15.80 -6.02 27.34
N SER A 15 16.09 -6.01 28.64
CA SER A 15 17.35 -5.51 29.25
C SER A 15 18.64 -6.21 28.79
N ARG A 16 18.55 -7.22 27.90
CA ARG A 16 19.67 -8.01 27.39
C ARG A 16 19.96 -7.83 25.90
N ALA A 17 19.19 -7.01 25.20
CA ALA A 17 19.27 -6.92 23.75
C ALA A 17 20.39 -5.98 23.27
N ASP A 18 21.64 -6.04 23.75
CA ASP A 18 22.76 -5.18 23.28
C ASP A 18 23.23 -5.51 21.83
N GLU A 19 22.28 -5.64 20.92
CA GLU A 19 22.46 -6.04 19.54
C GLU A 19 22.20 -4.82 18.63
N GLU A 20 23.07 -4.66 17.63
CA GLU A 20 22.87 -3.71 16.55
C GLU A 20 22.03 -4.36 15.44
N GLY A 21 21.01 -3.65 14.96
CA GLY A 21 20.21 -4.10 13.82
C GLY A 21 18.76 -3.65 13.90
N PRO A 22 17.93 -4.07 12.92
CA PRO A 22 16.51 -3.77 12.93
C PRO A 22 15.77 -4.60 13.98
N PHE A 23 14.82 -3.98 14.67
CA PHE A 23 13.98 -4.58 15.70
C PHE A 23 12.62 -4.96 15.17
N PHE A 24 12.05 -6.05 15.65
CA PHE A 24 10.68 -6.47 15.37
C PHE A 24 9.92 -6.60 16.68
N LEU A 25 8.93 -5.73 16.88
CA LEU A 25 8.02 -5.81 18.02
C LEU A 25 6.95 -6.86 17.71
N ASP A 26 7.09 -8.03 18.31
CA ASP A 26 6.18 -9.15 18.09
C ASP A 26 4.94 -9.01 18.96
N PHE A 27 3.91 -8.36 18.44
CA PHE A 27 2.62 -8.20 19.11
C PHE A 27 1.78 -9.49 19.14
N GLY A 28 2.25 -10.59 18.52
CA GLY A 28 1.55 -11.88 18.50
C GLY A 28 0.35 -11.94 17.54
N TRP A 29 0.27 -11.04 16.56
CA TRP A 29 -0.89 -10.95 15.66
C TRP A 29 -1.09 -12.15 14.73
N ASP A 30 -0.07 -12.99 14.56
CA ASP A 30 -0.20 -14.23 13.76
C ASP A 30 -0.95 -15.34 14.50
N THR A 31 -0.99 -15.27 15.83
CA THR A 31 -1.70 -16.24 16.68
C THR A 31 -2.94 -15.63 17.34
N THR A 32 -2.94 -14.32 17.56
CA THR A 32 -4.00 -13.60 18.25
C THR A 32 -4.50 -12.47 17.36
N PRO A 33 -5.74 -12.53 16.86
CA PRO A 33 -6.24 -11.50 15.94
C PRO A 33 -6.25 -10.10 16.56
N LEU A 34 -6.03 -9.10 15.72
CA LEU A 34 -6.06 -7.70 16.11
C LEU A 34 -7.49 -7.27 16.45
N HIS A 35 -7.61 -6.55 17.57
CA HIS A 35 -8.85 -5.91 18.03
C HIS A 35 -8.67 -4.39 17.96
N PRO A 36 -8.88 -3.77 16.78
CA PRO A 36 -8.46 -2.40 16.51
C PRO A 36 -9.19 -1.35 17.35
N PHE A 37 -10.38 -1.68 17.85
CA PHE A 37 -11.22 -0.80 18.66
C PHE A 37 -11.09 -1.08 20.18
N ASN A 38 -10.29 -2.07 20.56
CA ASN A 38 -10.02 -2.34 21.97
C ASN A 38 -8.88 -1.44 22.47
N GLU A 39 -9.24 -0.37 23.17
CA GLU A 39 -8.29 0.59 23.73
C GLU A 39 -7.32 -0.05 24.74
N GLY A 40 -7.73 -1.12 25.45
CA GLY A 40 -6.83 -1.86 26.33
C GLY A 40 -5.70 -2.55 25.55
N HIS A 41 -6.03 -3.18 24.43
CA HIS A 41 -5.04 -3.82 23.55
C HIS A 41 -4.12 -2.77 22.92
N PHE A 42 -4.69 -1.67 22.41
CA PHE A 42 -3.90 -0.57 21.86
C PHE A 42 -2.92 0.00 22.88
N ASN A 43 -3.37 0.25 24.12
CA ASN A 43 -2.50 0.77 25.17
C ASN A 43 -1.38 -0.20 25.56
N ALA A 44 -1.62 -1.51 25.52
CA ALA A 44 -0.57 -2.50 25.76
C ALA A 44 0.52 -2.44 24.68
N TYR A 45 0.15 -2.43 23.39
CA TYR A 45 1.11 -2.32 22.29
C TYR A 45 1.82 -0.97 22.26
N ARG A 46 1.11 0.12 22.59
CA ARG A 46 1.67 1.46 22.78
C ARG A 46 2.78 1.44 23.85
N LEU A 47 2.53 0.80 25.00
CA LEU A 47 3.53 0.67 26.06
C LEU A 47 4.78 -0.10 25.59
N ALA A 48 4.61 -1.12 24.76
CA ALA A 48 5.74 -1.83 24.16
C ALA A 48 6.58 -0.93 23.24
N VAL A 49 5.95 -0.09 22.42
CA VAL A 49 6.67 0.91 21.60
C VAL A 49 7.41 1.92 22.47
N GLU A 50 6.76 2.42 23.54
CA GLU A 50 7.39 3.35 24.48
C GLU A 50 8.55 2.73 25.24
N GLU A 51 8.45 1.46 25.65
CA GLU A 51 9.54 0.73 26.29
C GLU A 51 10.72 0.55 25.33
N TRP A 52 10.43 0.29 24.05
CA TRP A 52 11.47 0.16 23.02
C TRP A 52 12.23 1.46 22.89
N ASN A 53 11.53 2.60 22.85
CA ASN A 53 12.16 3.93 22.77
C ASN A 53 13.06 4.28 23.96
N LYS A 54 12.76 3.78 25.17
CA LYS A 54 13.63 3.99 26.34
C LYS A 54 14.98 3.34 26.13
N TRP A 55 14.99 2.22 25.42
CA TRP A 55 16.16 1.40 25.19
C TRP A 55 16.89 1.75 23.88
N LYS A 56 16.16 2.01 22.79
CA LYS A 56 16.68 2.42 21.47
C LYS A 56 15.85 3.55 20.90
N LYS A 57 16.51 4.66 20.56
CA LYS A 57 15.85 5.84 19.97
C LYS A 57 16.01 5.94 18.46
N GLU A 58 16.91 5.16 17.88
CA GLU A 58 17.25 5.26 16.47
C GLU A 58 17.19 3.89 15.79
N GLY A 59 16.99 3.92 14.48
CA GLY A 59 17.02 2.74 13.62
C GLY A 59 15.63 2.21 13.25
N THR A 60 15.64 1.10 12.51
CA THR A 60 14.41 0.50 11.98
C THR A 60 13.69 -0.32 13.04
N VAL A 61 12.42 -0.01 13.26
CA VAL A 61 11.51 -0.78 14.11
C VAL A 61 10.34 -1.28 13.28
N PHE A 62 10.18 -2.59 13.23
CA PHE A 62 9.07 -3.24 12.57
C PHE A 62 7.91 -3.38 13.55
N LEU A 63 6.78 -2.77 13.21
CA LEU A 63 5.55 -2.73 14.02
C LEU A 63 4.56 -3.84 13.63
N GLY A 64 4.95 -4.74 12.74
CA GLY A 64 4.10 -5.86 12.36
C GLY A 64 4.58 -6.57 11.11
N ARG A 65 3.84 -7.63 10.80
CA ARG A 65 3.93 -8.36 9.55
C ARG A 65 2.54 -8.65 9.03
N VAL A 66 2.34 -8.55 7.72
CA VAL A 66 1.06 -8.89 7.09
C VAL A 66 1.30 -9.70 5.82
N ASN A 67 0.36 -10.59 5.53
CA ASN A 67 0.16 -11.09 4.18
C ASN A 67 -0.76 -10.13 3.43
N GLY A 68 -0.79 -10.16 2.09
CA GLY A 68 -1.63 -9.27 1.28
C GLY A 68 -3.15 -9.36 1.52
N ASP A 69 -3.60 -10.18 2.47
CA ASP A 69 -4.99 -10.37 2.87
C ASP A 69 -5.20 -9.86 4.31
N PHE A 70 -5.50 -8.56 4.42
CA PHE A 70 -5.75 -7.91 5.70
C PHE A 70 -6.96 -8.46 6.46
N SER A 71 -7.90 -9.12 5.79
CA SER A 71 -9.12 -9.63 6.43
C SER A 71 -8.82 -10.68 7.51
N LYS A 72 -7.70 -11.41 7.35
CA LYS A 72 -7.24 -12.44 8.29
C LYS A 72 -6.61 -11.87 9.56
N GLN A 73 -6.30 -10.58 9.58
CA GLN A 73 -5.70 -9.92 10.76
C GLN A 73 -6.73 -9.65 11.86
N PHE A 74 -8.02 -9.70 11.56
CA PHE A 74 -9.08 -9.26 12.45
C PHE A 74 -9.99 -10.40 12.88
N ASN A 75 -10.47 -10.34 14.13
CA ASN A 75 -11.59 -11.16 14.57
C ASN A 75 -12.91 -10.52 14.15
N PRO A 76 -13.84 -11.28 13.53
CA PRO A 76 -15.19 -10.79 13.29
C PRO A 76 -15.85 -10.34 14.60
N SER A 77 -16.35 -9.11 14.63
CA SER A 77 -17.12 -8.56 15.74
C SER A 77 -18.28 -7.73 15.21
N GLN A 78 -19.32 -7.55 16.03
CA GLN A 78 -20.46 -6.71 15.67
C GLN A 78 -20.00 -5.27 15.36
N GLU A 79 -19.09 -4.73 16.17
CA GLU A 79 -18.53 -3.39 15.97
C GLU A 79 -17.79 -3.29 14.62
N LEU A 80 -16.96 -4.28 14.26
CA LEU A 80 -16.26 -4.30 12.98
C LEU A 80 -17.23 -4.38 11.80
N GLU A 81 -18.32 -5.14 11.93
CA GLU A 81 -19.36 -5.24 10.92
C GLU A 81 -20.14 -3.92 10.75
N GLU A 82 -20.48 -3.25 11.85
CA GLU A 82 -21.12 -1.93 11.84
C GLU A 82 -20.23 -0.88 11.15
N ARG A 83 -18.94 -0.82 11.51
CA ARG A 83 -17.95 0.04 10.86
C ARG A 83 -17.77 -0.26 9.38
N TYR A 84 -17.80 -1.53 9.00
CA TYR A 84 -17.71 -1.91 7.58
C TYR A 84 -18.94 -1.41 6.80
N ARG A 85 -20.14 -1.49 7.38
CA ARG A 85 -21.36 -0.96 6.74
C ARG A 85 -21.30 0.56 6.60
N GLU A 86 -20.80 1.28 7.62
CA GLU A 86 -20.54 2.73 7.54
C GLU A 86 -19.60 3.05 6.38
N PHE A 87 -18.45 2.36 6.32
CA PHE A 87 -17.47 2.50 5.23
C PHE A 87 -18.09 2.28 3.84
N LEU A 88 -18.89 1.23 3.66
CA LEU A 88 -19.56 0.99 2.38
C LEU A 88 -20.54 2.10 1.98
N LEU A 89 -21.23 2.71 2.96
CA LEU A 89 -22.15 3.81 2.71
C LEU A 89 -21.40 5.09 2.34
N ASP A 90 -20.36 5.43 3.10
CA ASP A 90 -19.56 6.63 2.90
C ASP A 90 -18.84 6.60 1.55
N GLU A 91 -18.30 5.44 1.19
CA GLU A 91 -17.63 5.23 -0.08
C GLU A 91 -18.60 4.83 -1.21
N ASN A 92 -19.90 4.69 -0.99
CA ASN A 92 -20.86 4.22 -2.02
C ASN A 92 -20.39 2.92 -2.73
N LEU A 93 -19.97 1.94 -1.94
CA LEU A 93 -19.42 0.66 -2.38
C LEU A 93 -20.40 -0.50 -2.15
N ALA A 94 -20.33 -1.52 -3.00
CA ALA A 94 -21.04 -2.79 -2.79
C ALA A 94 -20.27 -3.69 -1.79
N PRO A 95 -20.96 -4.54 -0.99
CA PRO A 95 -20.31 -5.47 -0.09
C PRO A 95 -19.64 -6.62 -0.88
N THR A 96 -18.33 -6.51 -1.09
CA THR A 96 -17.51 -7.54 -1.76
C THR A 96 -16.36 -7.98 -0.86
N SER A 97 -15.76 -9.14 -1.12
CA SER A 97 -14.57 -9.59 -0.38
C SER A 97 -13.39 -8.63 -0.56
N MET A 98 -13.27 -8.00 -1.74
CA MET A 98 -12.24 -7.00 -2.00
C MET A 98 -12.45 -5.76 -1.15
N ASN A 99 -13.68 -5.23 -1.11
CA ASN A 99 -13.99 -4.03 -0.33
C ASN A 99 -13.86 -4.27 1.18
N TYR A 100 -14.15 -5.49 1.65
CA TYR A 100 -13.86 -5.87 3.04
C TYR A 100 -12.35 -5.89 3.32
N THR A 101 -11.54 -6.43 2.41
CA THR A 101 -10.08 -6.44 2.55
C THR A 101 -9.51 -5.02 2.51
N LEU A 102 -10.05 -4.15 1.65
CA LEU A 102 -9.71 -2.73 1.57
C LEU A 102 -10.02 -1.99 2.88
N PHE A 103 -11.21 -2.23 3.43
CA PHE A 103 -11.61 -1.70 4.74
C PHE A 103 -10.67 -2.16 5.85
N CYS A 104 -10.34 -3.45 5.90
CA CYS A 104 -9.36 -4.00 6.85
C CYS A 104 -7.98 -3.38 6.66
N ALA A 105 -7.54 -3.13 5.43
CA ALA A 105 -6.28 -2.44 5.14
C ALA A 105 -6.29 -0.99 5.68
N ASN A 106 -7.39 -0.26 5.51
CA ASN A 106 -7.55 1.10 6.06
C ASN A 106 -7.42 1.09 7.58
N ILE A 107 -8.21 0.27 8.28
CA ILE A 107 -8.17 0.16 9.75
C ILE A 107 -6.78 -0.23 10.24
N PHE A 108 -6.17 -1.24 9.61
CA PHE A 108 -4.84 -1.70 9.99
C PHE A 108 -3.79 -0.59 9.82
N SER A 109 -3.86 0.15 8.72
CA SER A 109 -2.95 1.25 8.43
C SER A 109 -3.10 2.39 9.44
N GLU A 110 -4.33 2.79 9.79
CA GLU A 110 -4.59 3.78 10.82
C GLU A 110 -4.09 3.34 12.20
N TYR A 111 -4.30 2.06 12.54
CA TYR A 111 -3.83 1.47 13.78
C TYR A 111 -2.30 1.53 13.88
N LEU A 112 -1.60 1.15 12.81
CA LEU A 112 -0.15 1.23 12.76
C LEU A 112 0.37 2.66 12.77
N GLN A 113 -0.29 3.60 12.09
CA GLN A 113 0.11 5.00 12.13
C GLN A 113 -0.01 5.57 13.55
N ARG A 114 -1.08 5.22 14.27
CA ARG A 114 -1.23 5.57 15.69
C ARG A 114 -0.10 5.00 16.53
N LEU A 115 0.30 3.74 16.32
CA LEU A 115 1.46 3.15 17.02
C LEU A 115 2.78 3.84 16.63
N ALA A 116 2.98 4.11 15.35
CA ALA A 116 4.18 4.76 14.82
C ALA A 116 4.37 6.18 15.38
N SER A 117 3.28 6.90 15.70
CA SER A 117 3.38 8.22 16.36
C SER A 117 3.99 8.18 17.76
N PHE A 118 4.09 7.01 18.37
CA PHE A 118 4.79 6.82 19.64
C PHE A 118 6.25 6.44 19.43
N CYS A 119 6.73 6.13 18.23
CA CYS A 119 8.15 5.95 17.97
C CYS A 119 8.91 7.29 18.14
N SER A 120 10.19 7.24 18.49
CA SER A 120 11.05 8.42 18.48
C SER A 120 11.24 8.99 17.08
N ASP A 121 11.55 10.29 16.99
CA ASP A 121 11.76 11.00 15.71
C ASP A 121 12.91 10.42 14.86
N GLU A 122 13.88 9.75 15.51
CA GLU A 122 15.02 9.09 14.86
C GLU A 122 14.72 7.62 14.46
N ALA A 123 13.57 7.08 14.85
CA ALA A 123 13.16 5.74 14.49
C ALA A 123 12.51 5.70 13.10
N ILE A 124 12.68 4.58 12.41
CA ILE A 124 12.10 4.31 11.10
C ILE A 124 11.03 3.23 11.26
N PRO A 125 9.78 3.60 11.60
CA PRO A 125 8.68 2.66 11.72
C PRO A 125 8.44 1.96 10.38
N SER A 126 8.35 0.63 10.43
CA SER A 126 8.34 -0.22 9.25
C SER A 126 7.31 -1.35 9.38
N LEU A 127 6.84 -1.86 8.24
CA LEU A 127 5.95 -3.01 8.13
C LEU A 127 6.55 -4.04 7.18
N ILE A 128 6.58 -5.31 7.60
CA ILE A 128 6.96 -6.42 6.72
C ILE A 128 5.73 -6.89 5.95
N VAL A 129 5.83 -6.94 4.62
CA VAL A 129 4.74 -7.36 3.75
C VAL A 129 5.12 -8.63 3.00
N PHE A 130 4.28 -9.66 3.12
CA PHE A 130 4.42 -10.92 2.41
C PHE A 130 3.39 -10.99 1.29
N LEU A 131 3.85 -10.94 0.04
CA LEU A 131 3.01 -11.05 -1.14
C LEU A 131 3.38 -12.32 -1.92
N GLU A 132 2.36 -13.05 -2.38
CA GLU A 132 2.55 -14.20 -3.27
C GLU A 132 2.76 -13.78 -4.73
N GLY A 133 2.41 -12.53 -5.07
CA GLY A 133 2.59 -11.96 -6.39
C GLY A 133 2.10 -10.52 -6.50
N LEU A 134 2.36 -9.93 -7.66
CA LEU A 134 1.83 -8.62 -8.03
C LEU A 134 0.37 -8.77 -8.48
N SER A 135 -0.52 -8.04 -7.82
CA SER A 135 -1.90 -7.85 -8.25
C SER A 135 -2.33 -6.40 -8.04
N ALA A 136 -3.32 -5.95 -8.78
CA ALA A 136 -3.88 -4.61 -8.68
C ALA A 136 -4.42 -4.34 -7.27
N GLU A 137 -5.06 -5.33 -6.67
CA GLU A 137 -5.56 -5.29 -5.29
C GLU A 137 -4.42 -5.05 -4.29
N ASN A 138 -3.31 -5.79 -4.41
CA ASN A 138 -2.15 -5.59 -3.53
C ASN A 138 -1.59 -4.16 -3.68
N VAL A 139 -1.51 -3.65 -4.91
CA VAL A 139 -1.03 -2.28 -5.12
C VAL A 139 -1.96 -1.25 -4.47
N LEU A 140 -3.28 -1.47 -4.56
CA LEU A 140 -4.27 -0.64 -3.88
C LEU A 140 -4.08 -0.72 -2.36
N PHE A 141 -4.07 -1.93 -1.77
CA PHE A 141 -4.01 -2.10 -0.32
C PHE A 141 -2.74 -1.51 0.31
N PHE A 142 -1.61 -1.55 -0.39
CA PHE A 142 -0.32 -1.05 0.09
C PHE A 142 0.09 0.30 -0.52
N CYS A 143 -0.87 1.10 -1.00
CA CYS A 143 -0.54 2.41 -1.56
C CYS A 143 0.07 3.35 -0.49
N LYS A 144 0.98 4.23 -0.91
CA LYS A 144 1.72 5.13 -0.03
C LYS A 144 0.81 6.01 0.83
N ARG A 145 -0.36 6.41 0.32
CA ARG A 145 -1.35 7.20 1.05
C ARG A 145 -1.79 6.54 2.36
N ARG A 146 -1.90 5.21 2.39
CA ARG A 146 -2.28 4.46 3.60
C ARG A 146 -1.13 4.31 4.58
N PHE A 147 0.12 4.35 4.12
CA PHE A 147 1.31 4.08 4.92
C PHE A 147 2.31 5.25 4.83
N GLU A 148 1.82 6.49 4.89
CA GLU A 148 2.63 7.69 4.61
C GLU A 148 3.88 7.78 5.49
N HIS A 149 3.73 7.41 6.77
CA HIS A 149 4.79 7.44 7.77
C HIS A 149 5.33 6.06 8.11
N ILE A 150 5.03 5.03 7.32
CA ILE A 150 5.45 3.65 7.59
C ILE A 150 6.21 3.11 6.38
N HIS A 151 7.45 2.69 6.60
CA HIS A 151 8.26 2.08 5.56
C HIS A 151 7.80 0.65 5.27
N LEU A 152 7.39 0.37 4.04
CA LEU A 152 6.94 -0.96 3.63
C LEU A 152 8.12 -1.79 3.11
N HIS A 153 8.35 -2.95 3.71
CA HIS A 153 9.38 -3.91 3.31
C HIS A 153 8.72 -5.14 2.71
N PHE A 154 8.66 -5.21 1.40
CA PHE A 154 8.08 -6.35 0.70
C PHE A 154 9.09 -7.49 0.60
N THR A 155 8.66 -8.66 1.06
CA THR A 155 9.41 -9.91 0.94
C THR A 155 8.96 -10.65 -0.31
N HIS A 156 9.90 -11.31 -1.00
CA HIS A 156 9.68 -12.12 -2.21
C HIS A 156 9.28 -11.37 -3.50
N TYR A 157 8.67 -10.20 -3.40
CA TYR A 157 8.30 -9.37 -4.56
C TYR A 157 8.50 -7.89 -4.25
N SER A 158 9.12 -7.14 -5.17
CA SER A 158 9.07 -5.68 -5.13
C SER A 158 7.79 -5.20 -5.80
N LEU A 159 6.92 -4.50 -5.07
CA LEU A 159 5.80 -3.81 -5.71
C LEU A 159 6.34 -2.70 -6.63
N PRO A 160 5.74 -2.49 -7.81
CA PRO A 160 6.11 -1.43 -8.73
C PRO A 160 5.81 -0.02 -8.19
N LEU A 161 5.39 0.16 -6.94
CA LEU A 161 5.07 1.49 -6.40
C LEU A 161 6.30 2.42 -6.28
N PHE A 162 7.50 1.86 -6.08
CA PHE A 162 8.68 2.61 -5.65
C PHE A 162 9.88 2.51 -6.60
N GLN A 163 9.68 1.95 -7.79
CA GLN A 163 10.75 1.80 -8.77
C GLN A 163 10.86 3.05 -9.66
N LYS A 164 12.09 3.39 -10.05
CA LYS A 164 12.35 4.43 -11.04
C LYS A 164 12.22 3.80 -12.42
N GLU A 165 11.06 3.97 -13.03
CA GLU A 165 10.73 3.36 -14.33
C GLU A 165 10.20 4.40 -15.28
N SER A 166 10.52 4.24 -16.57
CA SER A 166 10.01 5.13 -17.64
C SER A 166 8.55 4.85 -17.99
N ILE A 167 7.98 3.75 -17.51
CA ILE A 167 6.56 3.39 -17.71
C ILE A 167 5.84 3.52 -16.38
N GLY A 168 4.81 4.34 -16.34
CA GLY A 168 3.86 4.47 -15.24
C GLY A 168 2.55 3.77 -15.57
N VAL A 169 1.88 3.23 -14.56
CA VAL A 169 0.48 2.82 -14.63
C VAL A 169 -0.28 3.63 -13.57
N SER A 170 -1.17 4.50 -14.02
CA SER A 170 -2.08 5.23 -13.13
C SER A 170 -3.11 4.28 -12.58
N LEU A 171 -3.31 4.28 -11.27
CA LEU A 171 -4.35 3.50 -10.60
C LEU A 171 -5.41 4.44 -10.06
N SER A 172 -6.64 4.29 -10.56
CA SER A 172 -7.77 4.92 -9.91
C SER A 172 -7.92 4.35 -8.49
N CYS A 173 -8.03 5.24 -7.50
CA CYS A 173 -8.22 4.86 -6.10
C CYS A 173 -9.67 5.07 -5.64
N ASP A 174 -10.60 5.30 -6.57
CA ASP A 174 -12.01 5.48 -6.30
C ASP A 174 -12.83 4.20 -6.58
N ASN A 175 -14.15 4.32 -6.45
CA ASN A 175 -15.10 3.21 -6.58
C ASN A 175 -15.19 2.63 -7.99
N THR A 176 -14.53 3.24 -8.97
CA THR A 176 -14.47 2.73 -10.35
C THR A 176 -13.34 1.72 -10.54
N PHE A 177 -12.50 1.49 -9.54
CA PHE A 177 -11.40 0.55 -9.62
C PHE A 177 -11.87 -0.88 -9.95
N ASP A 178 -11.50 -1.35 -11.14
CA ASP A 178 -11.69 -2.74 -11.57
C ASP A 178 -10.32 -3.45 -11.62
N PRO A 179 -10.02 -4.33 -10.64
CA PRO A 179 -8.76 -5.05 -10.59
C PRO A 179 -8.51 -5.91 -11.83
N SER A 180 -9.55 -6.38 -12.52
CA SER A 180 -9.40 -7.29 -13.65
C SER A 180 -8.69 -6.63 -14.83
N ILE A 181 -9.00 -5.35 -15.09
CA ILE A 181 -8.37 -4.54 -16.14
C ILE A 181 -6.88 -4.37 -15.84
N TYR A 182 -6.55 -3.97 -14.61
CA TYR A 182 -5.16 -3.75 -14.19
C TYR A 182 -4.36 -5.04 -14.11
N ASN A 183 -4.94 -6.14 -13.64
CA ASN A 183 -4.27 -7.44 -13.58
C ASN A 183 -3.96 -7.98 -14.99
N ALA A 184 -4.84 -7.78 -15.96
CA ALA A 184 -4.57 -8.11 -17.36
C ALA A 184 -3.45 -7.24 -17.96
N LEU A 185 -3.44 -5.94 -17.65
CA LEU A 185 -2.39 -5.02 -18.04
C LEU A 185 -1.03 -5.42 -17.44
N PHE A 186 -0.97 -5.69 -16.14
CA PHE A 186 0.25 -6.10 -15.44
C PHE A 186 0.83 -7.38 -16.03
N SER A 187 -0.04 -8.35 -16.34
CA SER A 187 0.35 -9.60 -17.00
C SER A 187 0.96 -9.32 -18.37
N SER A 188 0.32 -8.47 -19.18
CA SER A 188 0.81 -8.09 -20.51
C SER A 188 2.17 -7.38 -20.47
N LEU A 189 2.37 -6.45 -19.54
CA LEU A 189 3.66 -5.75 -19.35
C LEU A 189 4.75 -6.72 -18.91
N LYS A 190 4.43 -7.63 -17.98
CA LYS A 190 5.37 -8.65 -17.48
C LYS A 190 5.77 -9.65 -18.56
N GLU A 191 4.83 -10.11 -19.40
CA GLU A 191 5.10 -11.01 -20.53
C GLU A 191 6.07 -10.39 -21.56
N LEU A 192 6.03 -9.06 -21.70
CA LEU A 192 6.95 -8.30 -22.56
C LEU A 192 8.27 -7.94 -21.86
N GLY A 193 8.46 -8.31 -20.59
CA GLY A 193 9.65 -7.96 -19.81
C GLY A 193 9.77 -6.45 -19.53
N LEU A 194 8.64 -5.72 -19.54
CA LEU A 194 8.61 -4.30 -19.25
C LEU A 194 8.45 -4.07 -17.76
N SER A 195 9.44 -3.40 -17.16
CA SER A 195 9.29 -2.83 -15.83
C SER A 195 8.36 -1.62 -15.88
N PHE A 196 7.60 -1.43 -14.82
CA PHE A 196 6.67 -0.31 -14.71
C PHE A 196 6.54 0.11 -13.25
N LYS A 197 6.08 1.35 -13.06
CA LYS A 197 5.75 1.92 -11.76
C LYS A 197 4.24 2.11 -11.63
N CYS A 198 3.62 1.66 -10.55
CA CYS A 198 2.23 2.02 -10.28
C CYS A 198 2.17 3.35 -9.54
N VAL A 199 1.27 4.24 -9.95
CA VAL A 199 1.08 5.56 -9.34
C VAL A 199 -0.40 5.75 -9.04
N PRO A 200 -0.80 5.86 -7.76
CA PRO A 200 -2.16 6.26 -7.41
C PRO A 200 -2.52 7.58 -8.09
N GLU A 201 -3.72 7.68 -8.63
CA GLU A 201 -4.16 8.86 -9.40
C GLU A 201 -3.97 10.16 -8.62
N GLU A 202 -4.34 10.16 -7.34
CA GLU A 202 -4.23 11.31 -6.44
C GLU A 202 -2.78 11.76 -6.17
N LEU A 203 -1.81 10.92 -6.51
CA LEU A 203 -0.38 11.13 -6.32
C LEU A 203 0.38 11.36 -7.64
N LEU A 204 -0.32 11.44 -8.78
CA LEU A 204 0.32 11.57 -10.10
C LEU A 204 1.25 12.78 -10.19
N ASN A 205 0.83 13.93 -9.66
CA ASN A 205 1.62 15.17 -9.65
C ASN A 205 2.92 15.08 -8.84
N GLU A 206 2.97 14.20 -7.83
CA GLU A 206 4.14 14.02 -6.95
C GLU A 206 5.08 12.94 -7.47
N HIS A 207 4.54 11.97 -8.20
CA HIS A 207 5.23 10.70 -8.48
C HIS A 207 5.45 10.39 -9.97
N TRP A 208 5.18 11.34 -10.85
CA TRP A 208 5.44 11.23 -12.30
C TRP A 208 6.90 11.46 -12.73
N ASP A 209 7.80 11.83 -11.81
CA ASP A 209 9.20 12.10 -12.18
C ASP A 209 9.89 10.83 -12.70
N GLY A 210 10.59 10.97 -13.82
CA GLY A 210 11.22 9.88 -14.53
C GLY A 210 10.28 8.97 -15.33
N ILE A 211 8.98 9.26 -15.40
CA ILE A 211 8.01 8.54 -16.22
C ILE A 211 7.91 9.21 -17.60
N ASP A 212 8.18 8.45 -18.66
CA ASP A 212 8.05 8.89 -20.05
C ASP A 212 6.67 8.55 -20.61
N HIS A 213 6.13 7.37 -20.24
CA HIS A 213 4.85 6.87 -20.71
C HIS A 213 3.94 6.56 -19.52
N LEU A 214 2.78 7.20 -19.43
CA LEU A 214 1.80 6.94 -18.37
C LEU A 214 0.58 6.21 -18.95
N ILE A 215 0.43 4.94 -18.56
CA ILE A 215 -0.70 4.11 -18.93
C ILE A 215 -1.88 4.45 -18.02
N VAL A 216 -3.02 4.78 -18.62
CA VAL A 216 -4.24 5.17 -17.94
C VAL A 216 -5.42 4.41 -18.50
N ASP A 217 -6.40 4.09 -17.66
CA ASP A 217 -7.68 3.59 -18.10
C ASP A 217 -8.73 4.72 -18.14
N PRO A 218 -9.20 5.15 -19.32
CA PRO A 218 -10.17 6.23 -19.46
C PRO A 218 -11.48 6.01 -18.70
N GLY A 219 -11.89 4.75 -18.51
CA GLY A 219 -13.14 4.39 -17.87
C GLY A 219 -13.11 4.54 -16.35
N THR A 220 -11.92 4.50 -15.76
CA THR A 220 -11.71 4.63 -14.30
C THR A 220 -11.05 5.94 -13.89
N LEU A 221 -10.63 6.77 -14.84
CA LEU A 221 -9.94 8.04 -14.57
C LEU A 221 -10.92 9.10 -14.05
N SER A 222 -10.62 9.69 -12.89
CA SER A 222 -11.44 10.79 -12.36
C SER A 222 -11.20 12.10 -13.13
N GLU A 223 -12.09 13.07 -12.95
CA GLU A 223 -11.90 14.43 -13.50
C GLU A 223 -10.63 15.11 -12.96
N THR A 224 -10.24 14.80 -11.72
CA THR A 224 -9.00 15.32 -11.13
C THR A 224 -7.79 14.69 -11.80
N GLY A 225 -7.77 13.37 -11.97
CA GLY A 225 -6.73 12.66 -12.71
C GLY A 225 -6.60 13.17 -14.13
N ARG A 226 -7.71 13.33 -14.85
CA ARG A 226 -7.74 13.92 -16.20
C ARG A 226 -7.08 15.30 -16.24
N ARG A 227 -7.30 16.14 -15.22
CA ARG A 227 -6.61 17.44 -15.12
C ARG A 227 -5.11 17.28 -14.87
N MET A 228 -4.71 16.34 -14.01
CA MET A 228 -3.30 16.05 -13.76
C MET A 228 -2.57 15.57 -15.03
N LEU A 229 -3.25 14.81 -15.90
CA LEU A 229 -2.67 14.37 -17.18
C LEU A 229 -2.26 15.51 -18.11
N TYR A 230 -2.95 16.66 -18.11
CA TYR A 230 -2.50 17.84 -18.86
C TYR A 230 -1.15 18.36 -18.37
N GLY A 231 -0.93 18.32 -17.05
CA GLY A 231 0.37 18.67 -16.48
C GLY A 231 1.47 17.70 -16.92
N PHE A 232 1.14 16.42 -17.03
CA PHE A 232 2.09 15.36 -17.41
C PHE A 232 2.52 15.52 -18.87
N GLU A 233 1.55 15.73 -19.76
CA GLU A 233 1.79 16.01 -21.18
C GLU A 233 2.61 17.29 -21.36
N ALA A 234 2.27 18.36 -20.63
CA ALA A 234 2.99 19.63 -20.68
C ALA A 234 4.45 19.50 -20.21
N ALA A 235 4.72 18.59 -19.26
CA ALA A 235 6.08 18.24 -18.82
C ALA A 235 6.84 17.37 -19.84
N GLY A 236 6.18 16.94 -20.91
CA GLY A 236 6.80 16.22 -22.03
C GLY A 236 6.38 14.76 -22.15
N GLY A 237 5.68 14.22 -21.15
CA GLY A 237 5.25 12.82 -21.10
C GLY A 237 4.24 12.44 -22.19
N GLU A 238 4.13 11.14 -22.44
CA GLU A 238 3.19 10.54 -23.39
C GLU A 238 2.15 9.70 -22.66
N ILE A 239 0.86 9.91 -22.97
CA ILE A 239 -0.25 9.19 -22.35
C ILE A 239 -0.56 7.94 -23.17
N VAL A 240 -0.79 6.83 -22.50
CA VAL A 240 -1.14 5.55 -23.13
C VAL A 240 -2.50 5.08 -22.62
N SER A 241 -3.52 5.08 -23.47
CA SER A 241 -4.88 4.73 -23.06
C SER A 241 -5.20 3.26 -23.35
N THR A 242 -5.73 2.54 -22.35
CA THR A 242 -6.09 1.09 -22.43
C THR A 242 -7.25 0.79 -23.39
N GLY A 243 -8.04 1.80 -23.77
CA GLY A 243 -9.22 1.66 -24.62
C GLY A 243 -9.41 2.84 -25.58
N GLU A 244 -10.26 3.79 -25.20
CA GLU A 244 -10.54 4.97 -26.03
C GLU A 244 -9.51 6.08 -25.81
N ARG A 245 -9.37 6.97 -26.81
CA ARG A 245 -8.52 8.15 -26.67
C ARG A 245 -9.20 9.21 -25.80
N LEU A 246 -8.44 9.82 -24.91
CA LEU A 246 -8.84 10.92 -24.04
C LEU A 246 -8.74 12.29 -24.74
N GLY A 247 -8.06 12.35 -25.89
CA GLY A 247 -7.95 13.56 -26.73
C GLY A 247 -6.67 14.36 -26.50
N PHE A 248 -5.65 13.76 -25.89
CA PHE A 248 -4.35 14.42 -25.70
C PHE A 248 -3.54 14.43 -26.99
N SER A 249 -2.65 15.41 -27.14
CA SER A 249 -1.82 15.58 -28.35
C SER A 249 -0.72 14.51 -28.47
N LYS A 250 -0.17 14.07 -27.33
CA LYS A 250 0.81 12.99 -27.19
C LYS A 250 0.17 11.77 -26.56
N GLU A 251 -0.77 11.19 -27.29
CA GLU A 251 -1.52 10.02 -26.85
C GLU A 251 -1.31 8.82 -27.77
N LEU A 252 -1.08 7.65 -27.20
CA LEU A 252 -1.09 6.37 -27.88
C LEU A 252 -2.20 5.48 -27.33
N LEU A 253 -2.70 4.59 -28.17
CA LEU A 253 -3.47 3.45 -27.67
C LEU A 253 -2.53 2.38 -27.11
N LEU A 254 -2.98 1.64 -26.09
CA LEU A 254 -2.20 0.58 -25.46
C LEU A 254 -1.70 -0.43 -26.49
N GLU A 255 -2.53 -0.85 -27.44
CA GLU A 255 -2.10 -1.77 -28.51
C GLU A 255 -0.95 -1.21 -29.35
N GLU A 256 -0.97 0.08 -29.67
CA GLU A 256 0.08 0.76 -30.44
C GLU A 256 1.38 0.78 -29.63
N PHE A 257 1.27 1.12 -28.35
CA PHE A 257 2.39 1.13 -27.41
C PHE A 257 3.02 -0.26 -27.28
N LEU A 258 2.22 -1.30 -27.01
CA LEU A 258 2.71 -2.67 -26.85
C LEU A 258 3.34 -3.20 -28.15
N LYS A 259 2.77 -2.88 -29.33
CA LYS A 259 3.37 -3.22 -30.64
C LYS A 259 4.75 -2.58 -30.82
N LYS A 260 4.95 -1.32 -30.38
CA LYS A 260 6.24 -0.63 -30.44
C LYS A 260 7.29 -1.23 -29.50
N LYS A 261 6.86 -1.84 -28.39
CA LYS A 261 7.76 -2.40 -27.36
C LYS A 261 8.07 -3.89 -27.55
N LYS A 262 7.36 -4.61 -28.43
CA LYS A 262 7.68 -6.00 -28.75
C LYS A 262 9.11 -6.09 -29.32
N PRO A 263 10.00 -6.91 -28.74
CA PRO A 263 11.31 -7.16 -29.33
C PRO A 263 11.11 -7.83 -30.69
N VAL A 264 11.84 -7.33 -31.70
CA VAL A 264 11.90 -7.90 -33.06
C VAL A 264 12.61 -9.25 -33.02
#